data_AF-D7B6A1-F1
#
_entry.id   AF-D7B6A1-F1
#
_cell.length_a   1.000
_cell.length_b   1.000
_cell.length_c   1.000
_cell.angle_alpha   90.00
_cell.angle_beta   90.00
_cell.angle_gamma   90.00
#
_symmetry.space_group_name_H-M   'P 1'
#
loop_
_entity.id
_entity.type
_entity.pdbx_description
1 polymer ?
#
loop_
_entity_poly.entity_id
_entity_poly.type
_entity_poly.pdbx_seq_one_letter_code
_entity_poly.pdbx_strand_id
1 'polypeptide(L)' 'MERVRARLGPALLRGLREAWQIVRGVAGERAYEIYLDHHRRTHPGQEPMSERAFWRQHVDRGDTDPGSRCC' A
#
# COMPACT_ATOMS: atom_id res chain seq x y z
N MET A 1 18.88 35.92 -7.22
CA MET A 1 19.25 35.02 -6.10
C MET A 1 18.10 34.02 -5.91
N GLU A 2 17.75 33.18 -6.88
CA GLU A 2 18.45 31.98 -7.34
C GLU A 2 18.72 30.92 -6.25
N ARG A 3 17.91 29.84 -6.33
CA ARG A 3 18.24 28.43 -6.01
C ARG A 3 18.25 28.00 -4.54
N VAL A 4 17.07 27.85 -3.94
CA VAL A 4 16.84 26.73 -3.01
C VAL A 4 16.56 25.47 -3.85
N ARG A 5 17.56 25.05 -4.63
CA ARG A 5 17.51 23.80 -5.39
C ARG A 5 17.79 22.64 -4.43
N ALA A 6 16.73 21.92 -4.10
CA ALA A 6 16.70 20.48 -3.88
C ALA A 6 18.03 19.83 -3.48
N ARG A 7 18.36 19.86 -2.18
CA ARG A 7 19.19 18.82 -1.54
C ARG A 7 18.37 17.90 -0.63
N LEU A 8 17.05 17.92 -0.78
CA LEU A 8 16.08 17.10 -0.03
C LEU A 8 15.62 15.86 -0.81
N GLY A 9 16.35 15.44 -1.84
CA GLY A 9 15.93 14.35 -2.72
C GLY A 9 16.09 12.97 -2.06
N PRO A 10 17.32 12.47 -1.87
CA PRO A 10 17.54 11.07 -1.52
C PRO A 10 17.20 10.72 -0.07
N ALA A 11 17.44 11.61 0.89
CA ALA A 11 17.13 11.34 2.31
C ALA A 11 15.62 11.30 2.57
N LEU A 12 14.86 12.17 1.91
CA LEU A 12 13.41 12.26 2.01
C LEU A 12 12.74 11.09 1.27
N LEU A 13 13.27 10.73 0.09
CA LEU A 13 12.89 9.49 -0.60
C LEU A 13 13.20 8.23 0.22
N ARG A 14 14.33 8.19 0.94
CA ARG A 14 14.65 7.10 1.88
C ARG A 14 13.65 7.05 3.03
N GLY A 15 13.36 8.19 3.68
CA GLY A 15 12.38 8.27 4.75
C GLY A 15 10.98 7.83 4.31
N LEU A 16 10.55 8.25 3.11
CA LEU A 16 9.28 7.81 2.51
C LEU A 16 9.29 6.31 2.20
N ARG A 17 10.41 5.76 1.72
CA ARG A 17 10.55 4.33 1.44
C ARG A 17 10.46 3.50 2.72
N GLU A 18 11.16 3.88 3.79
CA GLU A 18 11.11 3.18 5.07
C GLU A 18 9.72 3.28 5.71
N ALA A 19 9.10 4.47 5.70
CA ALA A 19 7.72 4.63 6.14
C ALA A 19 6.76 3.75 5.33
N TRP A 20 6.97 3.67 4.01
CA TRP A 20 6.17 2.82 3.13
C TRP A 20 6.41 1.32 3.38
N GLN A 21 7.61 0.89 3.78
CA GLN A 21 7.88 -0.48 4.22
C GLN A 21 7.14 -0.83 5.50
N ILE A 22 7.17 0.08 6.49
CA ILE A 22 6.46 -0.08 7.76
C ILE A 22 4.96 -0.13 7.50
N VAL A 23 4.45 0.78 6.67
CA VAL A 23 3.04 0.78 6.24
C VAL A 23 2.72 -0.53 5.54
N ARG A 24 3.58 -1.09 4.68
CA ARG A 24 3.32 -2.41 4.06
C ARG A 24 3.34 -3.58 5.04
N GLY A 25 4.22 -3.58 6.03
CA GLY A 25 4.24 -4.63 7.06
C GLY A 25 2.98 -4.58 7.92
N VAL A 26 2.66 -3.38 8.43
CA VAL A 26 1.48 -3.13 9.27
C VAL A 26 0.17 -3.25 8.49
N ALA A 27 0.15 -2.84 7.23
CA ALA A 27 -0.96 -3.05 6.33
C ALA A 27 -1.03 -4.48 5.82
N GLY A 28 -0.03 -5.33 6.02
CA GLY A 28 -0.21 -6.78 5.90
C GLY A 28 -1.13 -7.25 7.02
N GLU A 29 -0.78 -6.97 8.28
CA GLU A 29 -1.58 -7.42 9.44
C GLU A 29 -2.95 -6.73 9.53
N ARG A 30 -3.05 -5.46 9.11
CA ARG A 30 -4.29 -4.64 9.13
C ARG A 30 -4.86 -4.35 7.74
N ALA A 31 -4.52 -5.18 6.74
CA ALA A 31 -4.91 -4.97 5.34
C ALA A 31 -6.41 -4.71 5.18
N TYR A 32 -7.20 -5.53 5.89
CA TYR A 32 -8.65 -5.48 5.82
C TYR A 32 -9.23 -4.24 6.51
N GLU A 33 -8.69 -3.84 7.67
CA GLU A 33 -9.14 -2.62 8.37
C GLU A 33 -8.87 -1.36 7.55
N ILE A 34 -7.69 -1.28 6.92
CA ILE A 34 -7.33 -0.18 6.02
C ILE A 34 -8.22 -0.18 4.78
N TYR A 35 -8.52 -1.36 4.23
CA TYR A 35 -9.48 -1.49 3.14
C TYR A 35 -10.86 -0.96 3.55
N LEU A 36 -11.36 -1.30 4.73
CA LEU A 36 -12.67 -0.84 5.21
C LEU A 36 -12.70 0.68 5.41
N ASP A 37 -11.67 1.27 6.02
CA ASP A 37 -11.57 2.72 6.18
C ASP A 37 -11.52 3.43 4.82
N HIS A 38 -10.70 2.93 3.89
CA HIS A 38 -10.65 3.44 2.52
C HIS A 38 -12.01 3.29 1.81
N HIS A 39 -12.63 2.13 1.91
CA HIS A 39 -13.92 1.84 1.29
C HIS A 39 -15.02 2.78 1.81
N ARG A 40 -15.06 3.03 3.11
CA ARG A 40 -16.01 3.96 3.72
C ARG A 40 -15.81 5.41 3.23
N ARG A 41 -14.58 5.81 2.95
CA ARG A 41 -14.25 7.15 2.44
C ARG A 41 -14.51 7.29 0.94
N THR A 42 -14.19 6.27 0.16
CA THR A 42 -14.23 6.30 -1.31
C THR A 42 -15.58 5.85 -1.88
N HIS A 43 -16.26 4.91 -1.21
CA HIS A 43 -17.52 4.30 -1.65
C HIS A 43 -18.58 4.36 -0.53
N PRO A 44 -19.04 5.56 -0.17
CA PRO A 44 -20.14 5.69 0.79
C PRO A 44 -21.40 5.03 0.22
N GLY A 45 -21.97 4.07 0.95
CA GLY A 45 -23.23 3.40 0.61
C GLY A 45 -23.10 2.10 -0.19
N GLN A 46 -21.88 1.67 -0.52
CA GLN A 46 -21.64 0.33 -1.05
C GLN A 46 -21.25 -0.62 0.09
N GLU A 47 -21.68 -1.88 0.02
CA GLU A 47 -21.27 -2.89 1.00
C GLU A 47 -19.82 -3.32 0.71
N PRO A 48 -18.90 -3.23 1.69
CA PRO A 48 -17.54 -3.69 1.50
C PRO A 48 -17.51 -5.21 1.27
N MET A 49 -16.46 -5.70 0.61
CA MET A 49 -16.25 -7.13 0.45
C MET A 49 -15.98 -7.79 1.80
N SER A 50 -16.36 -9.06 1.94
CA SER A 50 -16.05 -9.84 3.13
C SER A 50 -14.54 -10.08 3.27
N GLU A 51 -14.07 -10.22 4.52
CA GLU A 51 -12.67 -10.45 4.86
C GLU A 51 -12.06 -11.63 4.07
N ARG A 52 -12.79 -12.74 3.95
CA ARG A 52 -12.34 -13.91 3.19
C ARG A 52 -12.17 -13.62 1.70
N ALA A 53 -13.08 -12.84 1.11
CA ALA A 53 -13.00 -12.45 -0.30
C ALA A 53 -11.84 -11.49 -0.54
N PHE A 54 -11.61 -10.55 0.39
CA PHE A 54 -10.48 -9.65 0.38
C PHE A 54 -9.16 -10.42 0.40
N TRP A 55 -8.98 -11.35 1.34
CA TRP A 55 -7.76 -12.14 1.44
C TRP A 55 -7.53 -13.03 0.24
N ARG A 56 -8.59 -13.64 -0.31
CA ARG A 56 -8.49 -14.44 -1.52
C ARG A 56 -7.96 -13.59 -2.68
N GLN A 57 -8.51 -12.40 -2.89
CA GLN A 57 -8.05 -11.48 -3.94
C GLN A 57 -6.63 -10.95 -3.67
N HIS A 58 -6.30 -10.70 -2.41
CA HIS A 58 -4.98 -10.21 -2.01
C HIS A 58 -3.88 -11.24 -2.27
N VAL A 59 -4.12 -12.51 -1.93
CA VAL A 59 -3.22 -13.62 -2.21
C VAL A 59 -3.14 -13.90 -3.71
N ASP A 60 -4.29 -13.94 -4.40
CA ASP A 60 -4.35 -14.18 -5.85
C ASP A 60 -3.59 -13.10 -6.63
N ARG A 61 -3.63 -11.84 -6.18
CA ARG A 61 -2.83 -10.76 -6.75
C ARG A 61 -1.33 -10.94 -6.50
N GLY A 62 -0.94 -11.44 -5.33
CA GLY A 62 0.46 -11.75 -5.01
C GLY A 62 0.98 -12.98 -5.76
N ASP A 63 0.11 -13.93 -6.10
CA ASP A 63 0.44 -15.15 -6.84
C ASP A 63 0.43 -14.93 -8.36
N THR A 64 -0.44 -14.04 -8.86
CA THR A 64 -0.56 -13.68 -10.29
C THR A 64 0.46 -12.63 -10.74
N ASP A 65 0.97 -11.80 -9.82
CA ASP A 65 2.13 -10.93 -10.04
C ASP A 65 3.31 -11.35 -9.15
N PRO A 66 3.87 -12.57 -9.36
CA PRO A 66 5.04 -13.01 -8.64
C PRO A 66 6.23 -12.31 -9.28
N GLY A 67 6.40 -11.01 -9.00
CA GLY A 67 7.34 -10.11 -9.64
C GLY A 67 8.56 -10.85 -10.19
N SER A 68 8.54 -11.07 -11.51
CA SER A 68 9.63 -11.60 -12.31
C SER A 68 10.56 -12.57 -11.57
N ARG A 69 10.08 -13.74 -11.14
CA ARG A 69 10.99 -14.88 -10.95
C ARG A 69 11.48 -15.35 -12.32
N CYS A 70 12.27 -14.49 -12.98
CA CYS A 70 13.14 -14.94 -14.03
C CYS A 70 14.28 -15.70 -13.35
N CYS A 71 14.50 -16.90 -13.86
CA CYS A 71 15.58 -17.82 -13.56
C CYS A 71 16.96 -17.14 -13.43
#